data_AF-A0A355UNY4-F1
#
_entry.id   AF-A0A355UNY4-F1
#
_cell.length_a   1.000
_cell.length_b   1.000
_cell.length_c   1.000
_cell.angle_alpha   90.00
_cell.angle_beta   90.00
_cell.angle_gamma   90.00
#
_symmetry.space_group_name_H-M   'P 1'
#
loop_
_entity.id
_entity.type
_entity.pdbx_description
1 polymer ?
#
loop_
_entity_poly.entity_id
_entity_poly.type
_entity_poly.pdbx_seq_one_letter_code
_entity_poly.pdbx_strand_id
1 'polypeptide(L)'
;MSSKPNCWEVKKCGKTQCIDKLRSEDCCVSSVENRVHGFNGGKNGGRVCWALAGTLCNGQVQGAFASKYGSCRECQFFKDVWKDGGPATLSTKDVRHAISEFKV
;
A
#
# COMPACT_ATOMS: atom_id res chain seq x y z
N MET A 1 5.07 14.20 -15.49
CA MET A 1 3.89 13.57 -14.87
C MET A 1 4.19 13.38 -13.39
N SER A 2 3.59 14.17 -12.51
CA SER A 2 3.87 14.08 -11.06
C SER A 2 3.19 12.85 -10.47
N SER A 3 3.97 11.88 -10.01
CA SER A 3 3.46 10.73 -9.27
C SER A 3 2.86 11.21 -7.94
N LYS A 4 1.69 10.68 -7.54
CA LYS A 4 1.05 11.08 -6.29
C LYS A 4 1.79 10.44 -5.10
N PRO A 5 1.92 11.11 -3.93
CA PRO A 5 2.73 10.60 -2.83
C PRO A 5 2.21 9.28 -2.28
N ASN A 6 3.12 8.35 -1.98
CA ASN A 6 2.85 7.02 -1.44
C ASN A 6 2.79 7.04 0.09
N CYS A 7 2.29 5.94 0.68
CA CYS A 7 2.09 5.89 2.13
C CYS A 7 3.37 6.13 2.94
N TRP A 8 4.53 5.66 2.47
CA TRP A 8 5.81 5.84 3.15
C TRP A 8 6.34 7.27 3.08
N GLU A 9 6.01 8.02 2.01
CA GLU A 9 6.36 9.44 1.87
C GLU A 9 5.52 10.29 2.84
N VAL A 10 4.23 10.00 2.95
CA VAL A 10 3.31 10.72 3.85
C VAL A 10 3.55 10.36 5.32
N LYS A 11 3.72 9.08 5.63
CA LYS A 11 3.96 8.60 7.00
C LYS A 11 5.40 8.76 7.46
N LYS A 12 6.31 9.19 6.57
CA LYS A 12 7.74 9.39 6.85
C LYS A 12 8.39 8.18 7.52
N CYS A 13 8.06 6.97 7.05
CA CYS A 13 8.46 5.73 7.71
C CYS A 13 9.97 5.45 7.65
N GLY A 14 10.74 6.18 6.82
CA GLY A 14 12.18 5.95 6.62
C GLY A 14 12.56 4.65 5.89
N LYS A 15 11.67 3.65 5.85
CA LYS A 15 11.83 2.34 5.17
C LYS A 15 11.54 2.42 3.67
N THR A 16 12.03 3.48 3.03
CA THR A 16 11.48 4.01 1.79
C THR A 16 11.69 3.08 0.59
N GLN A 17 12.81 2.37 0.50
CA GLN A 17 13.16 1.57 -0.67
C GLN A 17 14.10 0.46 -0.20
N CYS A 18 13.73 -0.81 -0.42
CA CYS A 18 14.67 -1.90 -0.24
C CYS A 18 15.83 -1.66 -1.19
N ILE A 19 17.05 -1.54 -0.67
CA ILE A 19 18.22 -1.19 -1.48
C ILE A 19 18.58 -2.33 -2.45
N ASP A 20 18.14 -3.56 -2.19
CA ASP A 20 18.25 -4.65 -3.15
C ASP A 20 16.95 -5.45 -3.14
N LYS A 21 16.64 -6.12 -4.26
CA LYS A 21 15.37 -6.80 -4.55
C LYS A 21 14.95 -7.89 -3.54
N LEU A 22 15.74 -8.15 -2.49
CA LEU A 22 15.37 -9.05 -1.40
C LEU A 22 14.49 -8.34 -0.37
N ARG A 23 13.34 -8.95 -0.08
CA ARG A 23 12.57 -8.65 1.14
C ARG A 23 13.46 -8.94 2.35
N SER A 24 14.01 -7.91 2.98
CA SER A 24 14.49 -8.01 4.35
C SER A 24 13.33 -7.82 5.33
N GLU A 25 13.49 -8.20 6.60
CA GLU A 25 12.51 -7.91 7.67
C GLU A 25 12.27 -6.40 7.85
N ASP A 26 13.17 -5.58 7.30
CA ASP A 26 13.08 -4.12 7.28
C ASP A 26 12.33 -3.53 6.09
N CYS A 27 11.82 -4.36 5.18
CA CYS A 27 11.13 -3.91 3.99
C CYS A 27 9.61 -3.89 4.16
N CYS A 28 8.99 -2.73 3.95
CA CYS A 28 7.53 -2.66 3.89
C CYS A 28 7.00 -3.35 2.63
N VAL A 29 6.04 -4.26 2.79
CA VAL A 29 5.39 -4.95 1.65
C VAL A 29 4.86 -3.96 0.59
N SER A 30 4.35 -2.80 1.01
CA SER A 30 3.83 -1.80 0.07
C SER A 30 4.90 -1.21 -0.85
N SER A 31 6.17 -1.12 -0.41
CA SER A 31 7.24 -0.53 -1.22
C SER A 31 7.81 -1.49 -2.26
N VAL A 32 7.50 -2.80 -2.18
CA VAL A 32 8.01 -3.83 -3.10
C VAL A 32 6.94 -4.56 -3.91
N GLU A 33 5.66 -4.44 -3.53
CA GLU A 33 4.56 -5.11 -4.23
C GLU A 33 4.29 -4.45 -5.60
N ASN A 34 4.97 -4.93 -6.64
CA ASN A 34 4.92 -4.36 -7.97
C ASN A 34 3.67 -4.76 -8.77
N ARG A 35 2.94 -5.82 -8.38
CA ARG A 35 1.73 -6.28 -9.10
C ARG A 35 0.61 -5.23 -9.14
N VAL A 36 0.65 -4.28 -8.21
CA VAL A 36 -0.33 -3.19 -8.08
C VAL A 36 0.30 -1.83 -8.38
N HIS A 37 1.46 -1.81 -9.04
CA HIS A 37 2.11 -0.57 -9.46
C HIS A 37 1.18 0.26 -10.35
N GLY A 38 1.13 1.57 -10.10
CA GLY A 38 0.23 2.50 -10.80
C GLY A 38 -1.16 2.59 -10.19
N PHE A 39 -1.55 1.68 -9.30
CA PHE A 39 -2.88 1.72 -8.70
C PHE A 39 -3.06 2.99 -7.88
N ASN A 40 -4.19 3.66 -8.10
CA ASN A 40 -4.51 4.97 -7.52
C ASN A 40 -3.42 6.04 -7.76
N GLY A 41 -2.63 5.91 -8.84
CA GLY A 41 -1.54 6.82 -9.19
C GLY A 41 -0.29 6.67 -8.33
N GLY A 42 -0.16 5.57 -7.57
CA GLY A 42 0.98 5.27 -6.71
C GLY A 42 2.05 4.41 -7.36
N LYS A 43 3.22 4.36 -6.72
CA LYS A 43 4.30 3.43 -7.05
C LYS A 43 4.10 2.13 -6.27
N ASN A 44 4.24 0.98 -6.92
CA ASN A 44 4.06 -0.34 -6.29
C ASN A 44 2.75 -0.37 -5.47
N GLY A 45 2.78 -0.83 -4.23
CA GLY A 45 1.66 -0.84 -3.29
C GLY A 45 1.40 0.46 -2.55
N GLY A 46 2.07 1.56 -2.88
CA GLY A 46 2.15 2.76 -2.06
C GLY A 46 0.84 3.52 -1.87
N ARG A 47 -0.07 3.46 -2.85
CA ARG A 47 -1.42 4.05 -2.77
C ARG A 47 -2.54 3.04 -2.61
N VAL A 48 -2.18 1.82 -2.22
CA VAL A 48 -3.12 0.74 -1.88
C VAL A 48 -2.66 -0.03 -0.65
N CYS A 49 -1.82 0.59 0.19
CA CYS A 49 -1.12 -0.10 1.26
C CYS A 49 -2.09 -0.81 2.22
N TRP A 50 -3.31 -0.30 2.43
CA TRP A 50 -4.35 -0.92 3.26
C TRP A 50 -4.77 -2.31 2.76
N ALA A 51 -4.73 -2.56 1.45
CA ALA A 51 -5.15 -3.81 0.83
C ALA A 51 -4.11 -4.94 0.97
N LEU A 52 -2.87 -4.59 1.31
CA LEU A 52 -1.74 -5.51 1.45
C LEU A 52 -1.63 -6.03 2.89
N ALA A 53 -1.41 -7.34 3.05
CA ALA A 53 -1.08 -7.96 4.34
C ALA A 53 0.42 -7.79 4.66
N GLY A 54 0.79 -7.85 5.94
CA GLY A 54 2.20 -7.80 6.37
C GLY A 54 2.88 -6.43 6.16
N THR A 55 2.12 -5.38 5.91
CA THR A 55 2.70 -4.02 5.77
C THR A 55 3.21 -3.51 7.10
N LEU A 56 4.34 -2.80 7.08
CA LEU A 56 4.89 -2.09 8.24
C LEU A 56 4.26 -0.70 8.32
N CYS A 57 3.24 -0.53 9.16
CA CYS A 57 2.70 0.79 9.49
C CYS A 57 3.27 1.22 10.85
N ASN A 58 3.79 2.46 10.95
CA ASN A 58 4.45 2.98 12.16
C ASN A 58 5.58 2.07 12.68
N GLY A 59 6.30 1.37 11.79
CA GLY A 59 7.37 0.45 12.18
C GLY A 59 6.91 -0.92 12.69
N GLN A 60 5.59 -1.18 12.78
CA GLN A 60 5.05 -2.46 13.23
C GLN A 60 4.42 -3.25 12.07
N VAL A 61 4.74 -4.53 11.99
CA VAL A 61 4.11 -5.46 11.04
C VAL A 61 2.63 -5.54 11.36
N GLN A 62 1.80 -5.10 10.42
CA GLN A 62 0.35 -5.24 10.52
C GLN A 62 0.00 -6.65 10.04
N GLY A 63 -0.74 -7.39 10.88
CA GLY A 63 -1.10 -8.80 10.65
C GLY A 63 -1.98 -9.05 9.42
N ALA A 64 -2.87 -10.04 9.50
CA ALA A 64 -3.75 -10.38 8.40
C ALA A 64 -4.61 -9.17 7.96
N PHE A 65 -4.98 -9.14 6.67
CA PHE A 65 -5.78 -8.05 6.09
C PHE A 65 -7.06 -7.75 6.89
N ALA A 66 -7.78 -8.79 7.36
CA ALA A 66 -9.02 -8.64 8.10
C ALA A 66 -8.86 -7.82 9.39
N SER A 67 -7.78 -8.07 10.14
CA SER A 67 -7.46 -7.35 11.38
C SER A 67 -7.01 -5.92 11.12
N LYS A 68 -6.40 -5.68 9.96
CA LYS A 68 -5.79 -4.40 9.59
C LYS A 68 -6.76 -3.44 8.89
N TYR A 69 -7.70 -3.96 8.09
CA TYR A 69 -8.56 -3.11 7.26
C TYR A 69 -9.42 -2.16 8.11
N GLY A 70 -9.87 -2.62 9.28
CA GLY A 70 -10.61 -1.79 10.24
C GLY A 70 -9.83 -0.54 10.65
N SER A 71 -8.59 -0.69 11.12
CA SER A 71 -7.74 0.44 11.52
C SER A 71 -7.30 1.31 10.33
N CYS A 72 -7.19 0.73 9.13
CA CYS A 72 -6.85 1.49 7.94
C CYS A 72 -7.93 2.49 7.51
N ARG A 73 -9.21 2.23 7.81
CA ARG A 73 -10.29 3.20 7.51
C ARG A 73 -10.14 4.50 8.29
N GLU A 74 -9.49 4.45 9.45
CA GLU A 74 -9.18 5.65 10.25
C GLU A 74 -7.85 6.30 9.88
N CYS A 75 -7.04 5.68 9.02
CA CYS A 75 -5.78 6.25 8.58
C CYS A 75 -6.04 7.48 7.70
N GLN A 76 -5.44 8.62 8.07
CA GLN A 76 -5.54 9.86 7.29
C GLN A 76 -5.14 9.66 5.81
N PHE A 77 -4.05 8.93 5.55
CA PHE A 77 -3.59 8.64 4.19
C PHE A 77 -4.63 7.84 3.39
N PHE A 78 -5.34 6.89 4.01
CA PHE A 78 -6.42 6.17 3.33
C PHE A 78 -7.51 7.16 2.91
N LYS A 79 -7.98 8.00 3.84
CA LYS A 79 -9.01 9.01 3.59
C LYS A 79 -8.58 9.98 2.48
N ASP A 80 -7.31 10.39 2.47
CA ASP A 80 -6.76 11.30 1.45
C ASP A 80 -6.73 10.65 0.06
N VAL A 81 -6.36 9.37 -0.07
CA VAL A 81 -6.37 8.69 -1.38
C VAL A 81 -7.78 8.63 -1.97
N TRP A 82 -8.81 8.40 -1.16
CA TRP A 82 -10.21 8.41 -1.61
C TRP A 82 -10.70 9.80 -2.01
N LYS A 83 -10.29 10.84 -1.27
CA LYS A 83 -10.57 12.24 -1.64
C LYS A 83 -9.87 12.63 -2.95
N ASP A 84 -8.63 12.19 -3.12
CA ASP A 84 -7.77 12.49 -4.27
C ASP A 84 -8.22 11.80 -5.57
N GLY A 85 -8.75 10.58 -5.49
CA GLY A 85 -9.01 9.72 -6.64
C GLY A 85 -10.43 9.80 -7.19
N GLY A 86 -11.40 10.25 -6.38
CA GLY A 86 -12.79 10.34 -6.79
C GLY A 86 -13.35 8.99 -7.30
N PRO A 87 -14.28 8.99 -8.27
CA PRO A 87 -14.93 7.77 -8.78
C PRO A 87 -13.98 6.75 -9.43
N ALA A 88 -12.79 7.18 -9.87
CA ALA A 88 -11.80 6.32 -10.53
C ALA A 88 -10.87 5.59 -9.54
N THR A 89 -11.07 5.77 -8.22
CA THR A 89 -10.27 5.09 -7.20
C THR A 89 -10.56 3.60 -7.20
N LEU A 90 -9.52 2.78 -7.36
CA LEU A 90 -9.62 1.33 -7.23
C LEU A 90 -9.97 0.97 -5.80
N SER A 91 -11.03 0.18 -5.64
CA SER A 91 -11.51 -0.24 -4.34
C SER A 91 -10.62 -1.33 -3.75
N THR A 92 -10.76 -1.55 -2.44
CA THR A 92 -10.04 -2.63 -1.76
C THR A 92 -10.34 -4.00 -2.37
N LYS A 93 -11.55 -4.20 -2.92
CA LYS A 93 -11.94 -5.44 -3.60
C LYS A 93 -11.15 -5.59 -4.91
N ASP A 94 -11.08 -4.53 -5.71
CA ASP A 94 -10.39 -4.54 -7.01
C ASP A 94 -8.89 -4.81 -6.83
N VAL A 95 -8.28 -4.14 -5.86
CA VAL A 95 -6.87 -4.35 -5.53
C VAL A 95 -6.61 -5.79 -5.09
N ARG A 96 -7.47 -6.36 -4.23
CA ARG A 96 -7.29 -7.72 -3.73
C ARG A 96 -7.55 -8.77 -4.79
N HIS A 97 -8.51 -8.55 -5.67
CA HIS A 97 -8.75 -9.40 -6.83
C HIS A 97 -7.51 -9.40 -7.73
N ALA A 98 -6.97 -8.22 -8.08
CA ALA A 98 -5.73 -8.12 -8.83
C ALA A 98 -4.58 -8.91 -8.19
N ILE A 99 -4.43 -8.88 -6.87
CA ILE A 99 -3.37 -9.63 -6.17
C ILE A 99 -3.65 -11.15 -6.13
N SER A 100 -4.92 -11.58 -6.05
CA SER A 100 -5.29 -12.99 -5.97
C SER A 100 -5.21 -13.73 -7.29
N GLU A 101 -5.47 -13.05 -8.41
CA GLU A 101 -5.42 -13.63 -9.76
C GLU A 101 -3.99 -13.96 -10.23
N PHE A 102 -2.95 -13.45 -9.54
CA PHE A 102 -1.53 -13.78 -9.80
C PHE A 102 -0.99 -14.92 -8.92
N LYS A 103 -1.86 -15.80 -8.41
CA LYS A 103 -1.39 -17.05 -7.81
C LYS A 103 -0.96 -17.99 -8.94
N VAL A 104 0.35 -18.22 -9.02
CA VAL A 104 0.94 -19.36 -9.74
C VAL A 104 0.40 -20.65 -9.14
#